data_AF-A0A8J8NDT1-F1
#
_entry.id   AF-A0A8J8NDT1-F1
#
_cell.length_a   1.000
_cell.length_b   1.000
_cell.length_c   1.000
_cell.angle_alpha   90.00
_cell.angle_beta   90.00
_cell.angle_gamma   90.00
#
_symmetry.space_group_name_H-M   'P 1'
#
loop_
_entity.id
_entity.type
_entity.pdbx_description
1 polymer ?
#
loop_
_entity_poly.entity_id
_entity_poly.type
_entity_poly.pdbx_seq_one_letter_code
_entity_poly.pdbx_strand_id
1 'polypeptide(L)'
;MRLDTQHAFNVIYFVLSVLGVFYHTIFSFLLLDIVIKIPLLQNVVQAIVQNRKQLFYTFVLLAIIIYIYSFIAFRTLRGSYLSVDNSAENPPDQNLYCSTLLECFASTINNGLRAGGGVGDYLDQISMIQDYDTYWMRYVFDLSFFFIVTILLLNLIFGIIIDAFADMRDARNAIDSDVKGRCFICGLNRFEFETKNKSWFDHVEKEHNAFAYLYFILYVQAKPGNQCTGVEKYVKALILKEDPAFFPVGKCLSIGFGSDPTREKEE
;
A
#
# COMPACT_ATOMS: atom_id res chain seq x y z
N MET A 1 8.26 -26.34 4.48
CA MET A 1 7.05 -26.13 5.31
C MET A 1 7.05 -24.66 5.73
N ARG A 2 6.48 -23.76 4.93
CA ARG A 2 6.33 -22.34 5.33
C ARG A 2 5.20 -22.31 6.34
N LEU A 3 5.45 -21.83 7.56
CA LEU A 3 4.37 -21.50 8.49
C LEU A 3 3.50 -20.47 7.76
N ASP A 4 2.30 -20.88 7.38
CA ASP A 4 1.37 -20.00 6.68
C ASP A 4 1.03 -18.82 7.61
N THR A 5 1.13 -17.61 7.08
CA THR A 5 1.05 -16.35 7.84
C THR A 5 -0.26 -16.25 8.62
N GLN A 6 -1.32 -16.90 8.13
CA GLN A 6 -2.60 -17.02 8.82
C GLN A 6 -2.49 -17.82 10.13
N HIS A 7 -1.75 -18.93 10.12
CA HIS A 7 -1.53 -19.73 11.33
C HIS A 7 -0.68 -18.98 12.35
N ALA A 8 0.38 -18.29 11.90
CA ALA A 8 1.18 -17.46 12.78
C ALA A 8 0.35 -16.36 13.46
N PHE A 9 -0.51 -15.70 12.69
CA PHE A 9 -1.44 -14.69 13.21
C PHE A 9 -2.41 -15.28 14.25
N ASN A 10 -3.03 -16.42 13.96
CA ASN A 10 -3.96 -17.08 14.88
C ASN A 10 -3.27 -17.50 16.19
N VAL A 11 -2.02 -17.96 16.13
CA VAL A 11 -1.22 -18.29 17.32
C VAL A 11 -0.91 -17.03 18.13
N ILE A 12 -0.51 -15.93 17.49
CA ILE A 12 -0.27 -14.64 18.16
C ILE A 12 -1.56 -14.13 18.80
N TYR A 13 -2.69 -14.20 18.09
CA TYR A 13 -3.98 -13.79 18.61
C TYR A 13 -4.40 -14.62 19.84
N PHE A 14 -4.18 -15.94 19.80
CA PHE A 14 -4.43 -16.81 20.94
C PHE A 14 -3.56 -16.44 22.14
N VAL A 15 -2.25 -16.22 21.94
CA VAL A 15 -1.33 -15.78 23.00
C VAL A 15 -1.76 -14.44 23.59
N LEU A 16 -2.10 -13.46 22.74
CA LEU A 16 -2.62 -12.15 23.19
C LEU A 16 -3.94 -12.27 23.95
N SER A 17 -4.81 -13.22 23.56
CA SER A 17 -6.06 -13.49 24.27
C SER A 17 -5.81 -14.04 25.68
N VAL A 18 -4.87 -14.97 25.83
CA VAL A 18 -4.45 -15.51 27.14
C VAL A 18 -3.82 -14.42 27.99
N LEU A 19 -2.93 -13.61 27.41
CA LEU A 19 -2.32 -12.45 28.08
C LEU A 19 -3.37 -11.40 28.49
N GLY A 20 -4.44 -11.23 27.70
CA GLY A 20 -5.54 -10.31 28.00
C GLY A 20 -6.32 -10.65 29.27
N VAL A 21 -6.33 -11.92 29.67
CA VAL A 21 -6.91 -12.34 30.97
C VAL A 21 -6.14 -11.71 32.15
N PHE A 22 -4.82 -11.57 32.02
CA PHE A 22 -3.97 -10.94 33.03
C PHE A 22 -3.91 -9.41 32.89
N TYR A 23 -4.00 -8.90 31.65
CA TYR A 23 -3.93 -7.47 31.34
C TYR A 23 -5.12 -7.03 30.47
N HIS A 24 -6.17 -6.51 31.11
CA HIS A 24 -7.43 -6.16 30.45
C HIS A 24 -7.31 -5.17 29.28
N THR A 25 -6.31 -4.29 29.28
CA THR A 25 -6.07 -3.34 28.17
C THR A 25 -5.74 -4.03 26.84
N ILE A 26 -5.24 -5.27 26.87
CA ILE A 26 -4.91 -6.03 25.66
C ILE A 26 -6.19 -6.34 24.86
N PHE A 27 -7.35 -6.54 25.52
CA PHE A 27 -8.62 -6.78 24.82
C PHE A 27 -9.02 -5.65 23.87
N SER A 28 -8.63 -4.40 24.15
CA SER A 28 -8.86 -3.27 23.24
C SER A 28 -8.10 -3.42 21.92
N PHE A 29 -6.87 -3.95 21.96
CA PHE A 29 -6.07 -4.19 20.75
C PHE A 29 -6.56 -5.39 19.94
N LEU A 30 -7.20 -6.40 20.57
CA LEU A 30 -7.79 -7.53 19.86
C LEU A 30 -8.90 -7.13 18.88
N LEU A 31 -9.51 -5.95 19.06
CA LEU A 31 -10.51 -5.42 18.13
C LEU A 31 -9.93 -5.09 16.75
N LEU A 32 -8.62 -4.86 16.63
CA LEU A 32 -7.95 -4.60 15.34
C LEU A 32 -8.01 -5.80 14.37
N ASP A 33 -8.36 -6.98 14.87
CA ASP A 33 -8.61 -8.18 14.05
C ASP A 33 -9.70 -7.97 12.96
N ILE A 34 -10.61 -7.01 13.15
CA ILE A 34 -11.60 -6.64 12.12
C ILE A 34 -10.95 -6.27 10.78
N VAL A 35 -9.75 -5.68 10.80
CA VAL A 35 -9.00 -5.28 9.60
C VAL A 35 -8.64 -6.49 8.74
N ILE A 36 -8.36 -7.64 9.37
CA ILE A 36 -7.96 -8.87 8.67
C ILE A 36 -9.20 -9.66 8.24
N LYS A 37 -10.31 -9.57 8.99
CA LYS A 37 -11.55 -10.26 8.64
C LYS A 37 -12.30 -9.63 7.47
N ILE A 38 -12.17 -8.31 7.27
CA ILE A 38 -12.91 -7.59 6.22
C ILE A 38 -11.98 -7.27 5.04
N PRO A 39 -12.22 -7.84 3.84
CA PRO A 39 -11.34 -7.64 2.68
C PRO A 39 -11.26 -6.18 2.23
N LEU A 40 -12.31 -5.39 2.46
CA LEU A 40 -12.29 -3.95 2.17
C LEU A 40 -11.23 -3.21 3.01
N LEU A 41 -11.09 -3.55 4.30
CA LEU A 41 -10.12 -2.91 5.19
C LEU A 41 -8.69 -3.37 4.88
N GLN A 42 -8.51 -4.63 4.46
CA GLN A 42 -7.22 -5.12 3.99
C GLN A 42 -6.71 -4.30 2.80
N ASN A 43 -7.58 -3.98 1.84
CA ASN A 43 -7.21 -3.15 0.69
C ASN A 43 -6.73 -1.76 1.13
N VAL A 44 -7.37 -1.15 2.15
CA VAL A 44 -6.94 0.15 2.68
C VAL A 44 -5.54 0.07 3.28
N VAL A 45 -5.25 -0.97 4.08
CA VAL A 45 -3.91 -1.16 4.65
C VAL A 45 -2.87 -1.46 3.57
N GLN A 46 -3.24 -2.28 2.58
CA GLN A 46 -2.36 -2.62 1.47
C GLN A 46 -1.99 -1.38 0.65
N ALA A 47 -2.91 -0.43 0.45
CA ALA A 47 -2.63 0.85 -0.20
C ALA A 47 -1.47 1.60 0.47
N ILE A 48 -1.54 1.71 1.79
CA ILE A 48 -0.53 2.42 2.59
C ILE A 48 0.81 1.68 2.55
N VAL A 49 0.78 0.34 2.53
CA VAL A 49 1.98 -0.51 2.57
C VAL A 49 2.65 -0.67 1.20
N GLN A 50 1.91 -0.50 0.10
CA GLN A 50 2.43 -0.67 -1.27
C GLN A 50 3.67 0.20 -1.54
N ASN A 51 3.59 1.47 -1.15
CA ASN A 51 4.67 2.46 -1.32
C ASN A 51 5.47 2.72 -0.04
N ARG A 52 5.55 1.74 0.89
CA ARG A 52 6.17 1.92 2.22
C ARG A 52 7.59 2.48 2.21
N LYS A 53 8.40 2.15 1.20
CA LYS A 53 9.79 2.65 1.08
C LYS A 53 9.79 4.15 0.78
N GLN A 54 8.99 4.58 -0.18
CA GLN A 54 8.86 5.98 -0.56
C GLN A 54 8.29 6.78 0.62
N LEU A 55 7.21 6.29 1.23
CA LEU A 55 6.61 6.90 2.41
C LEU A 55 7.62 7.04 3.56
N PHE A 56 8.41 5.99 3.83
CA PHE A 56 9.47 6.03 4.84
C PHE A 56 10.51 7.11 4.54
N TYR A 57 11.05 7.17 3.32
CA TYR A 57 12.03 8.21 2.96
C TYR A 57 11.44 9.62 3.03
N THR A 58 10.17 9.80 2.68
CA THR A 58 9.48 11.09 2.84
C THR A 58 9.33 11.49 4.31
N PHE A 59 8.97 10.56 5.20
CA PHE A 59 8.94 10.84 6.64
C PHE A 59 10.32 11.16 7.21
N VAL A 60 11.37 10.48 6.75
CA VAL A 60 12.75 10.78 7.13
C VAL A 60 13.15 12.19 6.67
N LEU A 61 12.84 12.56 5.43
CA LEU A 61 13.08 13.91 4.91
C LEU A 61 12.33 14.98 5.74
N LEU A 62 11.06 14.72 6.05
CA LEU A 62 10.24 15.60 6.90
C LEU A 62 10.88 15.77 8.29
N ALA A 63 11.31 14.68 8.93
CA ALA A 63 11.96 14.72 10.23
C ALA A 63 13.28 15.52 10.21
N ILE A 64 14.10 15.35 9.16
CA ILE A 64 15.35 16.11 8.99
C ILE A 64 15.06 17.61 8.83
N ILE A 65 14.08 17.97 7.99
CA ILE A 65 13.72 19.37 7.77
C ILE A 65 13.18 20.00 9.05
N ILE A 66 12.29 19.33 9.77
CA ILE A 66 11.79 19.80 11.06
C ILE A 66 12.93 19.97 12.06
N TYR A 67 13.87 19.02 12.10
CA TYR A 67 15.04 19.11 12.98
C TYR A 67 15.88 20.35 12.70
N ILE A 68 16.09 20.72 11.43
CA ILE A 68 16.78 21.96 11.05
C ILE A 68 16.02 23.18 11.57
N TYR A 69 14.70 23.24 11.37
CA TYR A 69 13.86 24.33 11.89
C TYR A 69 13.91 24.40 13.42
N SER A 70 13.84 23.28 14.12
CA SER A 70 13.94 23.21 15.58
C SER A 70 15.31 23.62 16.09
N PHE A 71 16.39 23.31 15.37
CA PHE A 71 17.74 23.76 15.72
C PHE A 71 17.88 25.28 15.58
N ILE A 72 17.37 25.85 14.48
CA ILE A 72 17.34 27.31 14.29
C ILE A 72 16.52 27.94 15.41
N ALA A 73 15.32 27.42 15.67
CA ALA A 73 14.44 27.93 16.73
C ALA A 73 15.09 27.84 18.13
N PHE A 74 15.80 26.75 18.43
CA PHE A 74 16.53 26.60 19.69
C PHE A 74 17.66 27.63 19.85
N ARG A 75 18.29 28.04 18.75
CA ARG A 75 19.42 28.99 18.77
C ARG A 75 18.96 30.46 18.80
N THR A 76 17.92 30.80 18.06
CA THR A 76 17.51 32.21 17.88
C THR A 76 16.18 32.55 18.55
N LEU A 77 15.25 31.60 18.65
CA LEU A 77 13.85 31.82 19.03
C LEU A 77 13.49 31.09 20.34
N ARG A 78 14.49 30.73 21.16
CA ARG A 78 14.28 29.94 22.38
C ARG A 78 13.28 30.61 23.33
N GLY A 79 13.31 31.94 23.40
CA GLY A 79 12.42 32.77 24.23
C GLY A 79 10.99 32.90 23.70
N SER A 80 10.72 32.53 22.46
CA SER A 80 9.42 32.75 21.80
C SER A 80 8.45 31.56 21.95
N TYR A 81 8.89 30.43 22.52
CA TYR A 81 7.98 29.32 22.82
C TYR A 81 7.07 29.69 23.99
N LEU A 82 5.76 29.79 23.74
CA LEU A 82 4.75 30.10 24.76
C LEU A 82 4.86 29.14 25.94
N SER A 83 5.32 29.63 27.09
CA SER A 83 5.22 28.92 28.36
C SER A 83 3.80 29.09 28.93
N VAL A 84 3.23 28.02 29.47
CA VAL A 84 1.85 28.03 30.02
C VAL A 84 1.74 28.86 31.32
N ASP A 85 2.86 29.28 31.90
CA ASP A 85 2.89 30.02 33.17
C ASP A 85 3.43 31.45 32.99
N ASN A 86 2.53 32.36 32.65
CA ASN A 86 2.70 33.80 32.91
C ASN A 86 2.24 34.16 34.34
N SER A 87 2.38 33.23 35.29
CA SER A 87 2.16 33.48 36.71
C SER A 87 3.45 34.05 37.30
N ALA A 88 3.37 35.21 37.95
CA ALA A 88 4.47 36.06 38.43
C ALA A 88 5.42 35.43 39.50
N GLU A 89 5.40 34.11 39.66
CA GLU A 89 6.10 33.36 40.72
C GLU A 89 7.22 32.45 40.19
N ASN A 90 7.35 32.27 38.87
CA ASN A 90 8.43 31.51 38.24
C ASN A 90 9.34 32.44 37.40
N PRO A 91 10.68 32.31 37.47
CA PRO A 91 11.59 33.11 36.66
C PRO A 91 11.36 32.88 35.15
N PRO A 92 11.63 33.87 34.29
CA PRO A 92 11.40 33.84 32.83
C PRO A 92 12.21 32.79 32.06
N ASP A 93 12.95 31.93 32.75
CA ASP A 93 13.91 30.98 32.19
C ASP A 93 13.32 29.56 32.02
N GLN A 94 12.10 29.31 32.50
CA GLN A 94 11.42 28.00 32.40
C GLN A 94 10.53 27.90 31.15
N ASN A 95 11.15 27.94 29.97
CA ASN A 95 10.44 27.56 28.73
C ASN A 95 10.24 26.04 28.69
N LEU A 96 9.07 25.58 29.16
CA LEU A 96 8.72 24.17 29.31
C LEU A 96 8.73 23.37 27.98
N TYR A 97 8.67 24.07 26.84
CA TYR A 97 8.55 23.45 25.50
C TYR A 97 9.81 23.50 24.65
N CYS A 98 10.86 24.24 25.04
CA CYS A 98 12.11 24.36 24.28
C CYS A 98 13.31 24.66 25.22
N SER A 99 13.46 23.88 26.30
CA SER A 99 14.63 24.01 27.19
C SER A 99 15.82 23.22 26.67
N THR A 100 15.57 22.04 26.08
CA THR A 100 16.56 21.21 25.37
C THR A 100 16.26 21.14 23.87
N LEU A 101 17.26 20.80 23.05
CA LEU A 101 17.06 20.64 21.60
C LEU A 101 16.00 19.57 21.29
N LEU A 102 15.97 18.49 22.09
CA LEU A 102 15.00 17.41 21.93
C LEU A 102 13.57 17.88 22.24
N GLU A 103 13.38 18.67 23.30
CA GLU A 103 12.08 19.28 23.61
C GLU A 103 11.64 20.24 22.51
N CYS A 104 12.55 21.07 22.00
CA CYS A 104 12.25 22.00 20.91
C CYS A 104 11.85 21.25 19.63
N PHE A 105 12.52 20.13 19.35
CA PHE A 105 12.16 19.25 18.24
C PHE A 105 10.79 18.59 18.45
N ALA A 106 10.55 18.03 19.64
CA ALA A 106 9.28 17.39 19.97
C ALA A 106 8.10 18.40 19.95
N SER A 107 8.31 19.63 20.45
CA SER A 107 7.30 20.69 20.41
C SER A 107 7.06 21.22 19.00
N THR A 108 8.10 21.35 18.16
CA THR A 108 7.94 21.70 16.74
C THR A 108 7.18 20.61 15.98
N ILE A 109 7.44 19.32 16.24
CA ILE A 109 6.66 18.22 15.65
C ILE A 109 5.21 18.30 16.10
N ASN A 110 4.98 18.38 17.42
CA ASN A 110 3.64 18.32 17.97
C ASN A 110 2.81 19.53 17.57
N ASN A 111 3.30 20.75 17.82
CA ASN A 111 2.52 21.96 17.59
C ASN A 111 2.67 22.44 16.14
N GLY A 112 3.84 22.31 15.53
CA GLY A 112 4.09 22.79 14.15
C GLY A 112 3.41 21.95 13.06
N LEU A 113 3.30 20.62 13.22
CA LEU A 113 2.58 19.79 12.23
C LEU A 113 1.08 19.72 12.47
N ARG A 114 0.62 19.88 13.72
CA ARG A 114 -0.82 19.78 14.06
C ARG A 114 -1.54 21.11 13.93
N ALA A 115 -0.85 22.23 14.11
CA ALA A 115 -1.42 23.55 13.89
C ALA A 115 -1.61 23.81 12.38
N GLY A 116 -2.76 24.36 12.01
CA GLY A 116 -3.12 24.61 10.62
C GLY A 116 -2.21 25.63 9.92
N GLY A 117 -1.68 26.62 10.64
CA GLY A 117 -0.76 27.64 10.12
C GLY A 117 0.73 27.33 10.32
N GLY A 118 1.08 26.15 10.84
CA GLY A 118 2.46 25.76 11.14
C GLY A 118 2.94 26.22 12.52
N VAL A 119 4.25 26.22 12.73
CA VAL A 119 4.86 26.53 14.05
C VAL A 119 4.64 27.99 14.50
N GLY A 120 4.37 28.90 13.55
CA GLY A 120 4.12 30.31 13.81
C GLY A 120 2.93 30.58 14.74
N ASP A 121 1.90 29.73 14.68
CA ASP A 121 0.69 29.86 15.50
C ASP A 121 0.94 29.59 17.00
N TYR A 122 2.04 28.91 17.34
CA TYR A 122 2.37 28.49 18.71
C TYR A 122 3.53 29.28 19.34
N LEU A 123 4.07 30.23 18.60
CA LEU A 123 5.19 31.04 19.03
C LEU A 123 4.69 32.46 19.27
N ASP A 124 5.23 33.12 20.29
CA ASP A 124 4.77 34.43 20.72
C ASP A 124 4.97 35.49 19.62
N GLN A 125 4.04 36.43 19.54
CA GLN A 125 4.04 37.47 18.51
C GLN A 125 5.00 38.59 18.90
N ILE A 126 6.06 38.77 18.11
CA ILE A 126 7.04 39.84 18.30
C ILE A 126 6.49 41.12 17.66
N SER A 127 6.50 42.23 18.41
CA SER A 127 6.09 43.54 17.86
C SER A 127 7.20 44.12 16.97
N MET A 128 6.82 44.59 15.77
CA MET A 128 7.73 45.20 14.79
C MET A 128 8.45 46.46 15.32
N ILE A 129 7.87 47.10 16.34
CA ILE A 129 8.36 48.36 16.93
C ILE A 129 9.55 48.11 17.87
N GLN A 130 9.64 46.93 18.48
CA GLN A 130 10.62 46.66 19.53
C GLN A 130 11.91 46.04 18.99
N ASP A 131 11.82 45.16 18.00
CA ASP A 131 12.99 44.53 17.38
C ASP A 131 12.72 44.21 15.90
N TYR A 132 13.16 45.11 15.01
CA TYR A 132 12.92 45.04 13.57
C TYR A 132 13.61 43.84 12.90
N ASP A 133 14.85 43.55 13.27
CA ASP A 133 15.66 42.50 12.63
C ASP A 133 15.14 41.11 13.02
N THR A 134 14.82 40.91 14.30
CA THR A 134 14.24 39.66 14.78
C THR A 134 12.84 39.43 14.21
N TYR A 135 12.05 40.49 14.02
CA TYR A 135 10.71 40.40 13.40
C TYR A 135 10.76 39.84 11.97
N TRP A 136 11.65 40.33 11.11
CA TRP A 136 11.73 39.83 9.73
C TRP A 136 12.31 38.42 9.65
N MET A 137 13.31 38.11 10.48
CA MET A 137 13.82 36.73 10.60
C MET A 137 12.70 35.77 11.01
N ARG A 138 11.88 36.16 12.00
CA ARG A 138 10.72 35.42 12.48
C ARG A 138 9.68 35.22 11.37
N TYR A 139 9.33 36.28 10.66
CA TYR A 139 8.35 36.25 9.57
C TYR A 139 8.77 35.27 8.45
N VAL A 140 10.03 35.34 8.02
CA VAL A 140 10.57 34.42 7.00
C VAL A 140 10.62 32.99 7.52
N PHE A 141 10.98 32.78 8.79
CA PHE A 141 11.00 31.47 9.42
C PHE A 141 9.61 30.81 9.41
N ASP A 142 8.57 31.53 9.85
CA ASP A 142 7.20 30.99 9.89
C ASP A 142 6.63 30.73 8.50
N LEU A 143 6.82 31.68 7.57
CA LEU A 143 6.32 31.58 6.21
C LEU A 143 6.99 30.41 5.46
N SER A 144 8.31 30.26 5.60
CA SER A 144 9.06 29.15 4.99
C SER A 144 8.70 27.81 5.61
N PHE A 145 8.50 27.74 6.94
CA PHE A 145 8.01 26.54 7.61
C PHE A 145 6.64 26.13 7.07
N PHE A 146 5.68 27.06 7.02
CA PHE A 146 4.33 26.80 6.53
C PHE A 146 4.34 26.28 5.07
N PHE A 147 5.06 26.96 4.17
CA PHE A 147 5.08 26.54 2.77
C PHE A 147 5.79 25.20 2.57
N ILE A 148 6.97 25.02 3.17
CA ILE A 148 7.79 23.82 2.95
C ILE A 148 7.21 22.62 3.70
N VAL A 149 6.95 22.76 5.00
CA VAL A 149 6.55 21.63 5.84
C VAL A 149 5.07 21.32 5.67
N THR A 150 4.20 22.32 5.86
CA THR A 150 2.74 22.10 5.85
C THR A 150 2.20 21.95 4.44
N ILE A 151 2.49 22.88 3.53
CA ILE A 151 1.89 22.86 2.18
C ILE A 151 2.59 21.85 1.26
N LEU A 152 3.92 21.77 1.26
CA LEU A 152 4.62 20.87 0.34
C LEU A 152 4.74 19.45 0.91
N LEU A 153 5.43 19.27 2.05
CA LEU A 153 5.80 17.92 2.51
C LEU A 153 4.61 17.09 3.02
N LEU A 154 3.66 17.68 3.77
CA LEU A 154 2.48 16.93 4.23
C LEU A 154 1.55 16.57 3.06
N ASN A 155 1.33 17.47 2.10
CA ASN A 155 0.53 17.15 0.91
C ASN A 155 1.22 16.16 -0.02
N LEU A 156 2.56 16.14 -0.07
CA LEU A 156 3.31 15.09 -0.75
C LEU A 156 3.02 13.70 -0.15
N ILE A 157 2.93 13.59 1.18
CA ILE A 157 2.59 12.32 1.86
C ILE A 157 1.19 11.84 1.45
N PHE A 158 0.20 12.73 1.48
CA PHE A 158 -1.15 12.39 1.00
C PHE A 158 -1.17 12.04 -0.49
N GLY A 159 -0.40 12.76 -1.31
CA GLY A 159 -0.21 12.45 -2.73
C GLY A 159 0.28 11.02 -2.96
N ILE A 160 1.34 10.61 -2.26
CA ILE A 160 1.90 9.23 -2.36
C ILE A 160 0.86 8.17 -1.99
N ILE A 161 0.00 8.45 -0.99
CA ILE A 161 -1.07 7.54 -0.57
C ILE A 161 -2.17 7.48 -1.64
N ILE A 162 -2.57 8.62 -2.21
CA ILE A 162 -3.58 8.69 -3.29
C ILE A 162 -3.09 7.95 -4.54
N ASP A 163 -1.83 8.13 -4.91
CA ASP A 163 -1.21 7.42 -6.04
C ASP A 163 -1.24 5.90 -5.82
N ALA A 164 -0.94 5.44 -4.60
CA ALA A 164 -1.03 4.02 -4.27
C ALA A 164 -2.47 3.47 -4.43
N PHE A 165 -3.49 4.24 -4.03
CA PHE A 165 -4.90 3.88 -4.26
C PHE A 165 -5.26 3.83 -5.74
N ALA A 166 -4.71 4.74 -6.56
CA ALA A 166 -4.89 4.73 -8.00
C ALA A 166 -4.25 3.48 -8.64
N ASP A 167 -2.99 3.18 -8.30
CA ASP A 167 -2.27 2.01 -8.80
C ASP A 167 -3.01 0.69 -8.50
N MET A 168 -3.51 0.54 -7.27
CA MET A 168 -4.29 -0.66 -6.89
C MET A 168 -5.58 -0.80 -7.71
N ARG A 169 -6.23 0.33 -8.01
CA ARG A 169 -7.45 0.34 -8.83
C ARG A 169 -7.13 -0.08 -10.26
N ASP A 170 -6.05 0.45 -10.81
CA ASP A 170 -5.64 0.14 -12.18
C ASP A 170 -5.18 -1.31 -12.31
N ALA A 171 -4.43 -1.83 -11.33
CA ALA A 171 -4.06 -3.25 -11.28
C ALA A 171 -5.30 -4.16 -11.22
N ARG A 172 -6.30 -3.81 -10.39
CA ARG A 172 -7.56 -4.56 -10.32
C ARG A 172 -8.33 -4.52 -11.63
N ASN A 173 -8.42 -3.36 -12.27
CA ASN A 173 -9.11 -3.18 -13.54
C ASN A 173 -8.40 -3.95 -14.67
N ALA A 174 -7.07 -3.97 -14.67
CA ALA A 174 -6.28 -4.75 -15.62
C ALA A 174 -6.54 -6.26 -15.49
N ILE A 175 -6.58 -6.78 -14.25
CA ILE A 175 -6.92 -8.19 -14.00
C ILE A 175 -8.35 -8.51 -14.46
N ASP A 176 -9.32 -7.68 -14.11
CA ASP A 176 -10.72 -7.88 -14.50
C ASP A 176 -10.90 -7.83 -16.04
N SER A 177 -10.15 -6.94 -16.71
CA SER A 177 -10.12 -6.85 -18.17
C SER A 177 -9.50 -8.08 -18.81
N ASP A 178 -8.38 -8.61 -18.28
CA ASP A 178 -7.73 -9.82 -18.79
C ASP A 178 -8.64 -11.05 -18.61
N VAL A 179 -9.26 -11.23 -17.43
CA VAL A 179 -10.20 -12.34 -17.15
C VAL A 179 -11.41 -12.31 -18.09
N LYS A 180 -11.91 -11.13 -18.45
CA LYS A 180 -13.06 -10.99 -19.37
C LYS A 180 -12.66 -11.06 -20.84
N GLY A 181 -11.42 -10.66 -21.15
CA GLY A 181 -10.93 -10.45 -22.51
C GLY A 181 -10.09 -11.59 -23.06
N ARG A 182 -9.57 -12.49 -22.23
CA ARG A 182 -8.65 -13.56 -22.62
C ARG A 182 -9.07 -14.90 -22.05
N CYS A 183 -8.92 -15.96 -22.85
CA CYS A 183 -9.29 -17.31 -22.43
C CYS A 183 -8.19 -17.88 -21.53
N PHE A 184 -8.54 -18.39 -20.35
CA PHE A 184 -7.59 -18.96 -19.39
C PHE A 184 -6.81 -20.16 -19.92
N ILE A 185 -7.39 -20.95 -20.84
CA ILE A 185 -6.79 -22.19 -21.34
C ILE A 185 -5.90 -21.96 -22.57
N CYS A 186 -6.41 -21.27 -23.60
CA CYS A 186 -5.66 -21.07 -24.84
C CYS A 186 -4.98 -19.71 -24.96
N GLY A 187 -5.34 -18.73 -24.13
CA GLY A 187 -4.76 -17.39 -24.18
C GLY A 187 -5.25 -16.51 -25.34
N LEU A 188 -6.22 -16.96 -26.15
CA LEU A 188 -6.79 -16.16 -27.24
C LEU A 188 -7.68 -15.04 -26.71
N ASN A 189 -7.67 -13.91 -27.43
CA ASN A 189 -8.48 -12.75 -27.05
C ASN A 189 -9.92 -12.89 -27.55
N ARG A 190 -10.87 -12.39 -26.77
CA ARG A 190 -12.31 -12.34 -27.10
C ARG A 190 -12.57 -11.69 -28.46
N PHE A 191 -11.79 -10.67 -28.81
CA PHE A 191 -11.88 -9.97 -30.09
C PHE A 191 -11.71 -10.90 -31.32
N GLU A 192 -10.87 -11.94 -31.22
CA GLU A 192 -10.65 -12.88 -32.32
C GLU A 192 -11.91 -13.74 -32.59
N PHE A 193 -12.68 -14.04 -31.55
CA PHE A 193 -13.95 -14.75 -31.65
C PHE A 193 -15.03 -13.88 -32.26
N GLU A 194 -15.11 -12.61 -31.82
CA GLU A 194 -16.08 -11.65 -32.34
C GLU A 194 -15.83 -11.37 -33.84
N THR A 195 -14.57 -11.26 -34.25
CA THR A 195 -14.19 -11.07 -35.67
C THR A 195 -14.59 -12.25 -36.55
N LYS A 196 -14.50 -13.48 -36.03
CA LYS A 196 -14.86 -14.71 -36.74
C LYS A 196 -16.32 -15.14 -36.52
N ASN A 197 -17.15 -14.27 -35.93
CA ASN A 197 -18.55 -14.51 -35.60
C ASN A 197 -18.76 -15.82 -34.79
N LYS A 198 -17.88 -16.07 -33.81
CA LYS A 198 -17.93 -17.20 -32.88
C LYS A 198 -18.33 -16.71 -31.49
N SER A 199 -19.13 -17.52 -30.80
CA SER A 199 -19.60 -17.20 -29.45
C SER A 199 -18.47 -17.35 -28.42
N TRP A 200 -18.10 -16.23 -27.80
CA TRP A 200 -17.12 -16.21 -26.70
C TRP A 200 -17.57 -17.03 -25.50
N PHE A 201 -18.87 -16.94 -25.17
CA PHE A 201 -19.44 -17.61 -24.02
C PHE A 201 -19.39 -19.13 -24.16
N ASP A 202 -19.78 -19.65 -25.34
CA ASP A 202 -19.69 -21.09 -25.61
C ASP A 202 -18.24 -21.58 -25.61
N HIS A 203 -17.30 -20.75 -26.10
CA HIS A 203 -15.89 -21.09 -26.05
C HIS A 203 -15.37 -21.27 -24.62
N VAL A 204 -15.66 -20.33 -23.72
CA VAL A 204 -15.16 -20.39 -22.33
C VAL A 204 -15.90 -21.44 -21.50
N GLU A 205 -17.21 -21.58 -21.67
CA GLU A 205 -18.01 -22.45 -20.80
C GLU A 205 -18.06 -23.90 -21.27
N LYS A 206 -18.06 -24.16 -22.59
CA LYS A 206 -18.20 -25.51 -23.16
C LYS A 206 -16.89 -26.08 -23.70
N GLU A 207 -16.14 -25.30 -24.48
CA GLU A 207 -14.89 -25.78 -25.09
C GLU A 207 -13.73 -25.75 -24.07
N HIS A 208 -13.52 -24.61 -23.43
CA HIS A 208 -12.35 -24.30 -22.59
C HIS A 208 -12.71 -24.01 -21.13
N ASN A 209 -13.59 -24.83 -20.56
CA ASN A 209 -13.95 -24.73 -19.15
C ASN A 209 -12.77 -25.14 -18.24
N ALA A 210 -12.26 -24.21 -17.43
CA ALA A 210 -11.09 -24.47 -16.57
C ALA A 210 -11.30 -25.63 -15.58
N PHE A 211 -12.52 -25.81 -15.06
CA PHE A 211 -12.83 -26.89 -14.12
C PHE A 211 -12.90 -28.25 -14.80
N ALA A 212 -13.33 -28.31 -16.07
CA ALA A 212 -13.31 -29.55 -16.84
C ALA A 212 -11.89 -30.08 -17.05
N TYR A 213 -10.92 -29.18 -17.30
CA TYR A 213 -9.50 -29.54 -17.37
C TYR A 213 -8.99 -30.08 -16.03
N LEU A 214 -9.30 -29.39 -14.91
CA LEU A 214 -8.92 -29.86 -13.58
C LEU A 214 -9.50 -31.26 -13.28
N TYR A 215 -10.78 -31.46 -13.56
CA TYR A 215 -11.44 -32.75 -13.38
C TYR A 215 -10.77 -33.85 -14.23
N PHE A 216 -10.45 -33.56 -15.49
CA PHE A 216 -9.79 -34.51 -16.37
C PHE A 216 -8.39 -34.90 -15.87
N ILE A 217 -7.60 -33.93 -15.38
CA ILE A 217 -6.27 -34.19 -14.81
C ILE A 217 -6.37 -35.13 -13.60
N LEU A 218 -7.27 -34.82 -12.65
CA LEU A 218 -7.50 -35.66 -11.47
C LEU A 218 -7.99 -37.06 -11.85
N TYR A 219 -8.91 -37.15 -12.81
CA TYR A 219 -9.43 -38.40 -13.34
C TYR A 219 -8.33 -39.28 -13.94
N VAL A 220 -7.50 -38.71 -14.83
CA VAL A 220 -6.40 -39.45 -15.49
C VAL A 220 -5.32 -39.86 -14.49
N GLN A 221 -5.02 -39.03 -13.49
CA GLN A 221 -4.08 -39.39 -12.43
C GLN A 221 -4.58 -40.59 -11.61
N ALA A 222 -5.86 -40.59 -11.22
CA ALA A 222 -6.46 -41.66 -10.42
C ALA A 222 -6.67 -42.97 -11.20
N LYS A 223 -6.94 -42.90 -12.51
CA LYS A 223 -7.27 -44.07 -13.34
C LYS A 223 -6.07 -45.01 -13.55
N PRO A 224 -6.20 -46.33 -13.35
CA PRO A 224 -5.09 -47.26 -13.55
C PRO A 224 -4.69 -47.35 -15.03
N GLY A 225 -3.37 -47.45 -15.29
CA GLY A 225 -2.82 -47.29 -16.64
C GLY A 225 -3.29 -48.33 -17.67
N ASN A 226 -3.73 -49.51 -17.24
CA ASN A 226 -4.30 -50.53 -18.12
C ASN A 226 -5.70 -50.18 -18.66
N GLN A 227 -6.46 -49.36 -17.94
CA GLN A 227 -7.81 -48.92 -18.32
C GLN A 227 -7.78 -47.56 -19.05
N CYS A 228 -6.61 -46.92 -19.13
CA CYS A 228 -6.48 -45.66 -19.84
C CYS A 228 -6.59 -45.84 -21.35
N THR A 229 -7.36 -44.96 -22.00
CA THR A 229 -7.37 -44.83 -23.46
C THR A 229 -6.02 -44.30 -23.98
N GLY A 230 -5.79 -44.34 -25.29
CA GLY A 230 -4.53 -43.82 -25.87
C GLY A 230 -4.25 -42.36 -25.52
N VAL A 231 -5.28 -41.50 -25.60
CA VAL A 231 -5.17 -40.07 -25.26
C VAL A 231 -4.94 -39.88 -23.76
N GLU A 232 -5.64 -40.65 -22.91
CA GLU A 232 -5.43 -40.59 -21.46
C GLU A 232 -4.01 -41.02 -21.07
N LYS A 233 -3.45 -42.07 -21.71
CA LYS A 233 -2.07 -42.49 -21.50
C LYS A 233 -1.07 -41.40 -21.90
N TYR A 234 -1.30 -40.75 -23.04
CA TYR A 234 -0.48 -39.64 -23.49
C TYR A 234 -0.46 -38.49 -22.47
N VAL A 235 -1.64 -38.03 -22.03
CA VAL A 235 -1.74 -36.95 -21.04
C VAL A 235 -1.16 -37.39 -19.69
N LYS A 236 -1.38 -38.63 -19.26
CA LYS A 236 -0.80 -39.19 -18.03
C LYS A 236 0.74 -39.17 -18.06
N ALA A 237 1.33 -39.53 -19.20
CA ALA A 237 2.78 -39.51 -19.38
C ALA A 237 3.34 -38.07 -19.33
N LEU A 238 2.62 -37.09 -19.88
CA LEU A 238 3.01 -35.67 -19.80
C LEU A 238 2.89 -35.11 -18.40
N ILE A 239 1.82 -35.43 -17.67
CA ILE A 239 1.63 -35.04 -16.26
C ILE A 239 2.77 -35.57 -15.40
N LEU A 240 3.18 -36.83 -15.60
CA LEU A 240 4.31 -37.42 -14.87
C LEU A 240 5.67 -36.75 -15.19
N LYS A 241 5.78 -36.12 -16.37
CA LYS A 241 6.95 -35.35 -16.80
C LYS A 241 6.84 -33.86 -16.46
N GLU A 242 5.74 -33.44 -15.84
CA GLU A 242 5.42 -32.02 -15.59
C GLU A 242 5.41 -31.16 -16.87
N ASP A 243 5.03 -31.76 -18.00
CA ASP A 243 5.00 -31.10 -19.31
C ASP A 243 3.58 -30.60 -19.66
N PRO A 244 3.35 -29.28 -19.83
CA PRO A 244 2.05 -28.72 -20.17
C PRO A 244 1.69 -28.80 -21.66
N ALA A 245 2.46 -29.49 -22.50
CA ALA A 245 2.28 -29.53 -23.96
C ALA A 245 0.88 -29.99 -24.45
N PHE A 246 0.08 -30.64 -23.61
CA PHE A 246 -1.30 -31.03 -23.99
C PHE A 246 -2.30 -29.87 -23.96
N PHE A 247 -1.97 -28.73 -23.34
CA PHE A 247 -2.83 -27.55 -23.35
C PHE A 247 -2.81 -26.88 -24.74
N PRO A 248 -3.97 -26.40 -25.25
CA PRO A 248 -4.06 -25.80 -26.57
C PRO A 248 -3.66 -24.31 -26.55
N VAL A 249 -2.40 -24.01 -26.20
CA VAL A 249 -1.91 -22.62 -26.15
C VAL A 249 -1.88 -22.01 -27.57
N GLY A 250 -2.50 -20.83 -27.73
CA GLY A 250 -2.57 -20.09 -28.99
C GLY A 250 -3.48 -20.68 -30.07
N LYS A 251 -4.27 -21.71 -29.73
CA LYS A 251 -5.15 -22.39 -30.70
C LYS A 251 -6.42 -22.94 -30.05
N CYS A 252 -7.46 -23.13 -30.85
CA CYS A 252 -8.67 -23.82 -30.42
C CYS A 252 -9.40 -24.44 -31.62
N LEU A 253 -10.37 -25.31 -31.36
CA LEU A 253 -11.11 -25.99 -32.43
C LEU A 253 -11.95 -25.01 -33.27
N SER A 254 -12.58 -24.03 -32.64
CA SER A 254 -13.53 -23.11 -33.26
C SER A 254 -12.89 -22.08 -34.20
N ILE A 255 -11.62 -21.72 -33.96
CA ILE A 255 -10.88 -20.68 -34.70
C ILE A 255 -9.65 -21.22 -35.42
N GLY A 256 -9.16 -22.41 -35.04
CA GLY A 256 -7.91 -22.99 -35.53
C GLY A 256 -6.73 -22.40 -34.77
N PHE A 257 -5.86 -21.68 -35.48
CA PHE A 257 -4.79 -20.90 -34.86
C PHE A 257 -5.28 -19.47 -34.62
N GLY A 258 -4.92 -18.91 -33.47
CA GLY A 258 -5.08 -17.48 -33.22
C GLY A 258 -4.30 -16.66 -34.24
N SER A 259 -4.73 -15.41 -34.46
CA SER A 259 -3.91 -14.47 -35.21
C SER A 259 -2.65 -14.20 -34.40
N ASP A 260 -1.52 -14.73 -34.85
CA ASP A 260 -0.23 -14.57 -34.21
C ASP A 260 0.20 -13.09 -34.28
N PRO A 261 0.31 -12.36 -33.16
CA PRO A 261 0.78 -10.97 -33.18
C PRO A 261 2.25 -10.85 -33.62
N THR A 262 2.99 -11.95 -33.75
CA THR A 262 4.38 -11.95 -34.26
C THR A 262 4.48 -12.09 -35.78
N ARG A 263 3.40 -12.43 -36.50
CA ARG A 263 3.40 -12.52 -37.97
C ARG A 263 3.12 -11.22 -38.71
N GLU A 264 2.66 -10.17 -38.04
CA GLU A 264 2.44 -8.85 -38.66
C GLU A 264 3.72 -8.00 -38.81
N LYS A 265 4.90 -8.53 -38.44
CA LYS A 265 6.19 -7.80 -38.56
C LYS A 265 7.10 -8.31 -39.69
N GLU A 266 6.64 -9.26 -40.50
CA GLU A 266 7.44 -9.85 -41.59
C GLU A 266 6.84 -9.67 -43.00
N GLU A 267 5.89 -8.76 -43.18
CA GLU A 267 5.43 -8.32 -44.51
C GLU A 267 5.66 -6.81 -44.74
#